data_AF-X1I114-F1
#
_entry.id   AF-X1I114-F1
#
_cell.length_a   1.000
_cell.length_b   1.000
_cell.length_c   1.000
_cell.angle_alpha   90.00
_cell.angle_beta   90.00
_cell.angle_gamma   90.00
#
_symmetry.space_group_name_H-M   'P 1'
#
loop_
_entity.id
_entity.type
_entity.pdbx_description
1 polymer ?
#
loop_
_entity_poly.entity_id
_entity_poly.type
_entity_poly.pdbx_seq_one_letter_code
_entity_poly.pdbx_strand_id
1 'polypeptide(L)'
;MPRLSEVRKTAAYYLTQPVVRLFAKTPITPNTISWFGFLLAAGAAVLITTGHLFAAGFVVLVAGFFDILDGALARHTNQTTRFGAVLDSTLDRLSEAVLLLGILVLYAREQSVAEILLVGV
;
A
#
# COMPACT_ATOMS: atom_id res chain seq x y z
N MET A 1 17.51 26.56 -0.13
CA MET A 1 16.18 26.03 -0.51
C MET A 1 16.08 24.59 -0.02
N PRO A 2 15.08 24.22 0.80
CA PRO A 2 14.88 22.83 1.18
C PRO A 2 14.62 22.00 -0.08
N ARG A 3 15.34 20.88 -0.23
CA ARG A 3 15.11 19.94 -1.34
C ARG A 3 13.74 19.28 -1.13
N LEU A 4 12.97 19.11 -2.20
CA LEU A 4 11.63 18.48 -2.16
C LEU A 4 11.65 17.11 -1.46
N SER A 5 12.77 16.38 -1.56
CA SER A 5 12.99 15.10 -0.87
C SER A 5 12.96 15.22 0.66
N GLU A 6 13.47 16.32 1.20
CA GLU A 6 13.52 16.55 2.65
C GLU A 6 12.14 16.95 3.17
N VAL A 7 11.42 17.81 2.44
CA VAL A 7 10.02 18.16 2.76
C VAL A 7 9.13 16.92 2.81
N ARG A 8 9.24 16.03 1.82
CA ARG A 8 8.49 14.76 1.78
C ARG A 8 8.78 13.88 2.99
N LYS A 9 10.07 13.68 3.32
CA LYS A 9 10.47 12.86 4.48
C LYS A 9 9.96 13.45 5.78
N THR A 10 10.05 14.77 5.95
CA THR A 10 9.58 15.47 7.14
C THR A 10 8.06 15.36 7.28
N ALA A 11 7.30 15.59 6.21
CA ALA A 11 5.86 15.45 6.22
C ALA A 11 5.42 14.00 6.55
N ALA A 12 6.02 13.00 5.88
CA ALA A 12 5.74 11.59 6.15
C ALA A 12 6.06 11.19 7.59
N TYR A 13 7.16 11.71 8.14
CA TYR A 13 7.50 11.52 9.54
C TYR A 13 6.41 12.06 10.46
N TYR A 14 6.02 13.34 10.33
CA TYR A 14 5.00 13.92 11.23
C TYR A 14 3.64 13.25 11.12
N LEU A 15 3.23 12.81 9.93
CA LEU A 15 1.96 12.10 9.72
C LEU A 15 1.95 10.72 10.38
N THR A 16 3.07 9.99 10.33
CA THR A 16 3.14 8.62 10.86
C THR A 16 3.51 8.56 12.34
N GLN A 17 4.25 9.55 12.87
CA GLN A 17 4.73 9.58 14.26
C GLN A 17 3.69 9.27 15.36
N PRO A 18 2.46 9.83 15.37
CA PRO A 18 1.50 9.51 16.42
C PRO A 18 1.08 8.04 16.36
N VAL A 19 0.88 7.52 15.15
CA VAL A 19 0.42 6.14 14.89
C VAL A 19 1.54 5.14 15.22
N VAL A 20 2.77 5.44 14.80
CA VAL A 20 3.97 4.65 15.12
C VAL A 20 4.18 4.54 16.63
N ARG A 21 4.03 5.64 17.39
CA ARG A 21 4.18 5.64 18.85
C ARG A 21 3.11 4.82 19.56
N LEU A 22 1.90 4.74 18.99
CA LEU A 22 0.85 3.87 19.51
C LEU A 22 1.19 2.40 19.25
N PHE A 23 1.54 2.05 18.01
CA PHE A 23 1.88 0.66 17.65
C PHE A 23 3.16 0.16 18.32
N ALA A 24 4.15 1.02 18.56
CA ALA A 24 5.38 0.66 19.26
C ALA A 24 5.15 0.19 20.71
N LYS A 25 3.98 0.48 21.31
CA LYS A 25 3.58 -0.01 22.64
C LYS A 25 2.82 -1.35 22.59
N THR A 26 2.58 -1.88 21.40
CA THR A 26 1.82 -3.11 21.16
C THR A 26 2.74 -4.22 20.63
N PRO A 27 2.33 -5.49 20.67
CA PRO A 27 3.11 -6.59 20.07
C PRO A 27 3.05 -6.62 18.52
N ILE A 28 2.48 -5.60 17.88
CA ILE A 28 2.33 -5.55 16.43
C ILE A 28 3.70 -5.32 15.79
N THR A 29 4.09 -6.22 14.88
CA THR A 29 5.37 -6.14 14.17
C THR A 29 5.22 -5.37 12.85
N PRO A 30 6.30 -4.79 12.31
CA PRO A 30 6.27 -4.16 10.98
C PRO A 30 5.72 -5.10 9.89
N ASN A 31 6.14 -6.36 9.89
CA ASN A 31 5.66 -7.36 8.93
C ASN A 31 4.13 -7.56 9.00
N THR A 32 3.53 -7.45 10.19
CA THR A 32 2.07 -7.53 10.36
C THR A 32 1.38 -6.35 9.67
N ILE A 33 1.99 -5.17 9.73
CA ILE A 33 1.48 -3.96 9.07
C ILE A 33 1.59 -4.11 7.55
N SER A 34 2.69 -4.65 7.03
CA SER A 34 2.85 -4.93 5.58
C SER A 34 1.78 -5.91 5.07
N TRP A 35 1.54 -7.01 5.79
CA TRP A 35 0.48 -7.95 5.45
C TRP A 35 -0.91 -7.32 5.49
N PHE A 36 -1.17 -6.44 6.45
CA PHE A 36 -2.44 -5.71 6.52
C PHE A 36 -2.61 -4.76 5.34
N GLY A 37 -1.55 -4.05 4.93
CA GLY A 37 -1.53 -3.23 3.71
C GLY A 37 -1.89 -4.04 2.47
N PHE A 38 -1.27 -5.22 2.30
CA PHE A 38 -1.61 -6.14 1.20
C PHE A 38 -3.08 -6.59 1.22
N LEU A 39 -3.62 -6.93 2.40
CA LEU A 39 -5.03 -7.33 2.52
C LEU A 39 -5.99 -6.18 2.14
N LEU A 40 -5.64 -4.93 2.46
CA LEU A 40 -6.38 -3.77 2.00
C LEU A 40 -6.31 -3.62 0.48
N ALA A 41 -5.15 -3.82 -0.13
CA ALA A 41 -5.02 -3.80 -1.59
C ALA A 41 -5.86 -4.90 -2.26
N ALA A 42 -5.88 -6.12 -1.70
CA ALA A 42 -6.75 -7.20 -2.17
C ALA A 42 -8.24 -6.84 -2.01
N GLY A 43 -8.63 -6.22 -0.89
CA GLY A 43 -10.00 -5.72 -0.69
C GLY A 43 -10.38 -4.61 -1.67
N ALA A 44 -9.45 -3.70 -1.99
CA ALA A 44 -9.64 -2.69 -3.01
C ALA A 44 -9.82 -3.32 -4.39
N ALA A 45 -9.05 -4.36 -4.75
CA ALA A 45 -9.23 -5.08 -6.00
C ALA A 45 -10.66 -5.64 -6.13
N VAL A 46 -11.23 -6.21 -5.07
CA VAL A 46 -12.63 -6.66 -5.06
C VAL A 46 -13.60 -5.49 -5.33
N LEU A 47 -13.38 -4.33 -4.71
CA LEU A 47 -14.19 -3.14 -4.96
C LEU A 47 -14.07 -2.66 -6.41
N ILE A 48 -12.88 -2.73 -7.02
CA ILE A 48 -12.68 -2.44 -8.44
C ILE A 48 -13.51 -3.39 -9.30
N THR A 49 -13.45 -4.70 -9.05
CA THR A 49 -14.21 -5.68 -9.85
C THR A 49 -15.73 -5.54 -9.77
N THR A 50 -16.23 -4.85 -8.74
CA THR A 50 -17.65 -4.57 -8.52
C THR A 50 -18.05 -3.15 -8.94
N GLY A 51 -17.14 -2.38 -9.54
CA GLY A 51 -17.41 -1.03 -10.06
C GLY A 51 -17.37 0.09 -9.01
N HIS A 52 -17.02 -0.20 -7.75
CA HIS A 52 -16.98 0.79 -6.67
C HIS A 52 -15.65 1.57 -6.66
N LEU A 53 -15.32 2.23 -7.77
CA LEU A 53 -13.99 2.82 -8.01
C LEU A 53 -13.60 3.90 -6.98
N PHE A 54 -14.54 4.73 -6.53
CA PHE A 54 -14.25 5.75 -5.51
C PHE A 54 -13.85 5.12 -4.16
N ALA A 55 -14.62 4.11 -3.73
CA ALA A 55 -14.31 3.38 -2.50
C ALA A 55 -13.00 2.60 -2.64
N ALA A 56 -12.76 1.97 -3.79
CA ALA A 56 -11.51 1.29 -4.09
C ALA A 56 -10.31 2.26 -4.00
N GLY A 57 -10.40 3.43 -4.63
CA GLY A 57 -9.35 4.45 -4.56
C GLY A 57 -9.06 4.90 -3.14
N PHE A 58 -10.10 5.09 -2.32
CA PHE A 58 -9.92 5.40 -0.90
C PHE A 58 -9.19 4.26 -0.16
N VAL A 59 -9.57 3.00 -0.37
CA VAL A 59 -8.92 1.85 0.27
C VAL A 59 -7.46 1.70 -0.18
N VAL A 60 -7.14 1.98 -1.46
CA VAL A 60 -5.76 2.00 -1.96
C VAL A 60 -4.93 3.07 -1.25
N LEU A 61 -5.47 4.27 -1.05
CA LEU A 61 -4.78 5.33 -0.29
C LEU A 61 -4.52 4.91 1.15
N VAL A 62 -5.48 4.24 1.79
CA VAL A 62 -5.30 3.69 3.13
C VAL A 62 -4.21 2.60 3.11
N ALA A 63 -4.22 1.67 2.15
CA ALA A 63 -3.18 0.65 2.01
C ALA A 63 -1.77 1.25 1.89
N GLY A 64 -1.61 2.27 1.03
CA GLY A 64 -0.33 2.99 0.88
C GLY A 64 0.09 3.78 2.14
N PHE A 65 -0.85 4.19 2.99
CA PHE A 65 -0.51 4.75 4.29
C PHE A 65 0.09 3.68 5.23
N PHE A 66 -0.44 2.45 5.21
CA PHE A 66 0.09 1.33 6.01
C PHE A 66 1.49 0.89 5.58
N ASP A 67 1.79 0.97 4.28
CA ASP A 67 3.15 0.78 3.73
C ASP A 67 4.16 1.79 4.31
N ILE A 68 3.85 3.10 4.25
CA ILE A 68 4.71 4.12 4.87
C ILE A 68 4.87 3.88 6.38
N LEU A 69 3.81 3.40 7.03
CA LEU A 69 3.76 3.15 8.46
C LEU A 69 4.62 1.96 8.89
N ASP A 70 4.67 0.87 8.12
CA ASP A 70 5.46 -0.32 8.49
C ASP A 70 6.97 -0.01 8.53
N GLY A 71 7.46 0.76 7.55
CA GLY A 71 8.86 1.15 7.45
C GLY A 71 9.18 2.18 8.52
N ALA A 72 8.24 3.07 8.85
CA ALA A 72 8.39 4.01 9.96
C ALA A 72 8.43 3.28 11.30
N LEU A 73 7.59 2.26 11.52
CA LEU A 73 7.60 1.44 12.71
C LEU A 73 8.90 0.65 12.83
N ALA A 74 9.34 -0.02 11.75
CA ALA A 74 10.58 -0.80 11.74
C ALA A 74 11.80 0.05 12.13
N ARG A 75 11.88 1.29 11.63
CA ARG A 75 12.93 2.25 12.00
C ARG A 75 12.79 2.71 13.45
N HIS A 76 11.57 2.94 13.93
CA HIS A 76 11.35 3.42 15.29
C HIS A 76 11.63 2.35 16.36
N THR A 77 11.29 1.10 16.08
CA THR A 77 11.47 -0.03 17.01
C THR A 77 12.79 -0.78 16.81
N ASN A 78 13.69 -0.29 15.95
CA ASN A 78 14.94 -0.96 15.56
C ASN A 78 14.72 -2.41 15.06
N GLN A 79 13.62 -2.66 14.36
CA GLN A 79 13.25 -3.97 13.78
C GLN A 79 13.48 -4.03 12.26
N THR A 80 14.38 -3.19 11.73
CA THR A 80 14.76 -3.26 10.31
C THR A 80 15.55 -4.53 10.02
N THR A 81 15.03 -5.41 9.16
CA THR A 81 15.67 -6.69 8.81
C THR A 81 15.73 -6.89 7.29
N ARG A 82 16.67 -7.71 6.81
CA ARG A 82 16.75 -8.08 5.38
C ARG A 82 15.50 -8.81 4.91
N PHE A 83 14.96 -9.70 5.74
CA PHE A 83 13.72 -10.41 5.43
C PHE A 83 12.55 -9.44 5.30
N GLY A 84 12.40 -8.50 6.23
CA GLY A 84 11.35 -7.48 6.18
C GLY A 84 11.40 -6.68 4.87
N ALA A 85 12.58 -6.26 4.43
CA ALA A 85 12.74 -5.55 3.16
C ALA A 85 12.35 -6.40 1.93
N VAL A 86 12.63 -7.71 1.95
CA VAL A 86 12.19 -8.63 0.89
C VAL A 86 10.68 -8.83 0.93
N LEU A 87 10.11 -9.00 2.13
CA LEU A 87 8.67 -9.14 2.31
C LEU A 87 7.93 -7.90 1.80
N ASP A 88 8.35 -6.72 2.24
CA ASP A 88 7.83 -5.41 1.85
C ASP A 88 7.78 -5.25 0.32
N SER A 89 8.94 -5.36 -0.33
CA SER A 89 9.03 -5.30 -1.80
C SER A 89 8.24 -6.39 -2.54
N THR A 90 8.07 -7.57 -1.93
CA THR A 90 7.24 -8.65 -2.51
C THR A 90 5.75 -8.31 -2.41
N LEU A 91 5.30 -7.85 -1.24
CA LEU A 91 3.92 -7.48 -1.00
C LEU A 91 3.50 -6.25 -1.80
N ASP A 92 4.40 -5.30 -2.04
CA ASP A 92 4.19 -4.18 -2.96
C ASP A 92 3.87 -4.66 -4.37
N ARG A 93 4.71 -5.57 -4.89
CA ARG A 93 4.53 -6.13 -6.24
C ARG A 93 3.27 -6.96 -6.34
N LEU A 94 2.96 -7.73 -5.30
CA LEU A 94 1.71 -8.47 -5.24
C LEU A 94 0.52 -7.50 -5.20
N SER A 95 0.55 -6.46 -4.36
CA SER A 95 -0.50 -5.44 -4.25
C SER A 95 -0.78 -4.77 -5.58
N GLU A 96 0.28 -4.31 -6.28
CA GLU A 96 0.19 -3.76 -7.63
C GLU A 96 -0.46 -4.75 -8.60
N ALA A 97 -0.01 -6.01 -8.59
CA ALA A 97 -0.57 -7.05 -9.46
C ALA A 97 -2.06 -7.32 -9.17
N VAL A 98 -2.50 -7.43 -7.91
CA VAL A 98 -3.92 -7.68 -7.61
C VAL A 98 -4.80 -6.50 -8.01
N LEU A 99 -4.33 -5.27 -7.81
CA LEU A 99 -5.06 -4.07 -8.22
C LEU A 99 -5.19 -3.99 -9.74
N LEU A 100 -4.11 -4.21 -10.48
CA LEU A 100 -4.13 -4.24 -11.96
C LEU A 100 -5.03 -5.37 -12.48
N LEU A 101 -4.99 -6.55 -11.86
CA LEU A 101 -5.90 -7.65 -12.18
C LEU A 101 -7.37 -7.27 -11.93
N GLY A 102 -7.67 -6.56 -10.84
CA GLY A 102 -9.01 -6.05 -10.56
C GLY A 102 -9.52 -5.12 -11.65
N ILE A 103 -8.66 -4.20 -12.11
CA ILE A 103 -8.95 -3.26 -13.21
C ILE A 103 -9.16 -4.04 -14.52
N LEU A 104 -8.29 -5.00 -14.82
CA LEU A 104 -8.40 -5.85 -16.00
C LEU A 104 -9.75 -6.58 -16.05
N VAL A 105 -10.17 -7.16 -14.92
CA VAL A 105 -11.46 -7.87 -14.81
C VAL A 105 -12.64 -6.92 -15.01
N LEU A 106 -12.57 -5.69 -14.48
CA LEU A 106 -13.60 -4.68 -14.69
C LEU A 106 -13.74 -4.36 -16.18
N TYR A 107 -12.66 -3.98 -16.85
CA TYR A 107 -12.69 -3.60 -18.28
C TYR A 107 -12.99 -4.78 -19.22
N ALA A 108 -12.58 -6.00 -18.84
CA ALA A 108 -12.96 -7.21 -19.57
C ALA A 108 -14.48 -7.43 -19.56
N ARG A 109 -15.19 -7.06 -18.47
CA ARG A 109 -16.66 -7.13 -18.40
C ARG A 109 -17.32 -6.04 -19.24
N GLU A 110 -16.70 -4.88 -19.38
CA GLU A 110 -17.21 -3.75 -20.15
C GLU A 110 -16.92 -3.84 -21.66
N GLN A 111 -16.18 -4.88 -22.11
CA GLN A 111 -15.76 -5.10 -23.50
C GLN A 111 -14.85 -3.98 -24.08
N SER A 112 -14.24 -3.18 -23.21
CA SER A 112 -13.33 -2.10 -23.60
C SER A 112 -11.94 -2.61 -23.98
N VAL A 113 -11.74 -2.97 -25.26
CA VAL A 113 -10.47 -3.51 -25.77
C VAL A 113 -9.28 -2.56 -25.56
N ALA A 114 -9.48 -1.24 -25.67
CA ALA A 114 -8.43 -0.25 -25.50
C ALA A 114 -7.89 -0.19 -24.06
N GLU A 115 -8.77 -0.31 -23.07
CA GLU A 115 -8.41 -0.22 -21.65
C GLU A 115 -7.75 -1.52 -21.17
N ILE A 116 -8.18 -2.66 -21.70
CA ILE A 116 -7.53 -3.97 -21.48
C ILE A 116 -6.06 -3.94 -21.96
N LEU A 117 -5.80 -3.36 -23.13
CA LEU A 117 -4.44 -3.23 -23.66
C LEU A 117 -3.55 -2.33 -22.79
N LEU A 118 -4.11 -1.25 -22.23
CA LEU A 118 -3.38 -0.35 -21.33
C LEU A 118 -2.98 -0.98 -20.00
N VAL A 119 -3.74 -1.96 -19.49
CA VAL A 119 -3.40 -2.67 -18.26
C VAL A 119 -2.26 -3.68 -18.47
N GLY A 120 -2.05 -4.14 -19.70
CA GLY A 120 -1.06 -5.16 -20.04
C GLY A 120 0.29 -4.65 -20.55
N VAL A 121 0.48 -3.33 -20.69
CA VAL A 121 1.71 -2.67 -21.19
C VAL A 121 2.44 -1.98 -20.04
#